data_AF-A0A9D6I5H8-F1
#
_entry.id   AF-A0A9D6I5H8-F1
#
_cell.length_a   1.000
_cell.length_b   1.000
_cell.length_c   1.000
_cell.angle_alpha   90.00
_cell.angle_beta   90.00
_cell.angle_gamma   90.00
#
_symmetry.space_group_name_H-M   'P 1'
#
loop_
_entity.id
_entity.type
_entity.pdbx_description
1 polymer ?
#
loop_
_entity_poly.entity_id
_entity_poly.type
_entity_poly.pdbx_seq_one_letter_code
_entity_poly.pdbx_strand_id
1 'polypeptide(L)'
;MRRDWLGVSVIALSLLSLPFILPHVIEDFAEEITRRVGLSTAGGAFLLGGYLALQALGLTLIALGRRAGFVLTFWVGLIWVAGALVDHGPALLAGGFRSGMLSVLWVVGLVVTQTASAALAAWGAWGRRGRVA
;
A
#
# COMPACT_ATOMS: atom_id res chain seq x y z
N MET A 1 -28.76 11.48 5.03
CA MET A 1 -27.61 10.71 4.48
C MET A 1 -26.39 10.90 5.36
N ARG A 2 -26.02 9.92 6.20
CA ARG A 2 -24.67 9.93 6.81
C ARG A 2 -23.71 9.46 5.71
N ARG A 3 -22.97 10.39 5.11
CA ARG A 3 -21.90 10.07 4.15
C ARG A 3 -20.96 9.05 4.79
N ASP A 4 -20.64 7.98 4.08
CA ASP A 4 -19.69 6.94 4.48
C ASP A 4 -18.25 7.46 4.40
N TRP A 5 -18.00 8.61 5.02
CA TRP A 5 -16.74 9.36 4.95
C TRP A 5 -15.51 8.46 5.11
N LEU A 6 -15.60 7.43 5.96
CA LEU A 6 -14.53 6.48 6.18
C LEU A 6 -14.18 5.66 4.92
N GLY A 7 -15.19 5.14 4.21
CA GLY A 7 -14.98 4.39 2.97
C GLY A 7 -14.36 5.29 1.89
N VAL A 8 -14.92 6.50 1.73
CA VAL A 8 -14.39 7.53 0.82
C VAL A 8 -12.94 7.87 1.17
N SER A 9 -12.61 8.08 2.45
CA SER A 9 -11.25 8.40 2.89
C SER A 9 -10.26 7.26 2.60
N VAL A 10 -10.63 6.01 2.85
CA VAL A 10 -9.77 4.85 2.55
C VAL A 10 -9.52 4.75 1.04
N ILE A 11 -10.57 4.89 0.22
CA ILE A 11 -10.45 4.86 -1.23
C ILE A 11 -9.56 6.02 -1.72
N ALA A 12 -9.81 7.24 -1.26
CA ALA A 12 -9.03 8.41 -1.65
C ALA A 12 -7.55 8.28 -1.28
N LEU A 13 -7.23 7.85 -0.06
CA LEU A 13 -5.84 7.65 0.38
C LEU A 13 -5.15 6.53 -0.38
N SER A 14 -5.85 5.42 -0.64
CA SER A 14 -5.30 4.34 -1.45
C SER A 14 -5.01 4.80 -2.88
N LEU A 15 -5.87 5.61 -3.49
CA LEU A 15 -5.61 6.16 -4.83
C LEU A 15 -4.49 7.21 -4.81
N LEU A 16 -4.43 8.04 -3.76
CA LEU A 16 -3.35 9.02 -3.55
C LEU A 16 -1.98 8.36 -3.39
N SER A 17 -1.93 7.07 -3.07
CA SER A 17 -0.68 6.32 -2.99
C SER A 17 -0.08 5.99 -4.37
N LEU A 18 -0.87 5.98 -5.45
CA LEU A 18 -0.41 5.53 -6.78
C LEU A 18 0.73 6.38 -7.35
N PRO A 19 0.75 7.72 -7.23
CA PRO A 19 1.88 8.53 -7.64
C PRO A 19 3.19 8.23 -6.89
N PHE A 20 3.15 7.51 -5.77
CA PHE A 20 4.33 7.07 -5.04
C PHE A 20 4.69 5.61 -5.37
N ILE A 21 3.68 4.73 -5.44
CA ILE A 21 3.86 3.30 -5.76
C ILE A 21 4.43 3.12 -7.17
N LEU A 22 3.86 3.78 -8.17
CA LEU A 22 4.25 3.55 -9.56
C LEU A 22 5.71 3.89 -9.85
N PRO A 23 6.21 5.10 -9.57
CA PRO A 23 7.62 5.40 -9.81
C PRO A 23 8.55 4.55 -8.94
N HIS A 24 8.19 4.27 -7.68
CA HIS A 24 8.99 3.41 -6.82
C HIS A 24 9.17 2.00 -7.39
N VAL A 25 8.08 1.38 -7.84
CA VAL A 25 8.15 0.02 -8.39
C VAL A 25 8.90 -0.01 -9.72
N ILE A 26 8.80 1.05 -10.54
CA ILE A 26 9.62 1.17 -11.75
C ILE A 26 11.11 1.21 -11.40
N GLU A 27 11.50 1.97 -10.37
CA GLU A 27 12.88 2.02 -9.87
C GLU A 27 13.32 0.63 -9.37
N ASP A 28 12.48 -0.08 -8.61
CA ASP A 28 12.80 -1.42 -8.11
C ASP A 28 13.02 -2.44 -9.23
N PHE A 29 12.26 -2.35 -10.32
CA PHE A 29 12.48 -3.18 -11.50
C PHE A 29 13.77 -2.81 -12.23
N ALA A 30 14.07 -1.52 -12.37
CA ALA A 30 15.31 -1.04 -13.01
C ALA A 30 16.56 -1.47 -12.20
N GLU A 31 16.45 -1.52 -10.88
CA GLU A 31 17.49 -1.95 -9.94
C GLU A 31 17.56 -3.47 -9.73
N GLU A 32 16.74 -4.21 -10.47
CA GLU A 32 16.61 -5.66 -10.43
C GLU A 32 16.36 -6.22 -9.01
N ILE A 33 15.62 -5.50 -8.16
CA ILE A 33 15.34 -5.92 -6.78
C ILE A 33 14.66 -7.29 -6.74
N THR A 34 13.76 -7.57 -7.69
CA THR A 34 13.11 -8.88 -7.84
C THR A 34 14.11 -10.04 -7.99
N ARG A 35 15.26 -9.83 -8.64
CA ARG A 35 16.30 -10.87 -8.77
C ARG A 35 17.06 -11.11 -7.46
N ARG A 36 17.17 -10.10 -6.59
CA ARG A 36 17.82 -10.23 -5.28
C ARG A 36 17.09 -11.22 -4.36
N VAL A 37 15.79 -11.38 -4.58
CA VAL A 37 14.93 -12.34 -3.87
C VAL A 37 14.65 -13.61 -4.69
N GLY A 38 15.41 -13.86 -5.77
CA GLY A 38 15.32 -15.08 -6.58
C GLY A 38 14.14 -15.13 -7.55
N LEU A 39 13.46 -14.00 -7.81
CA LEU A 39 12.36 -13.92 -8.79
C LEU A 39 12.85 -13.41 -10.14
N SER A 40 12.30 -13.97 -11.22
CA SER A 40 12.45 -13.37 -12.55
C SER A 40 11.65 -12.07 -12.64
N THR A 41 12.06 -11.17 -13.53
CA THR A 41 11.32 -9.92 -13.79
C THR A 41 9.86 -10.18 -14.12
N ALA A 42 9.58 -11.19 -14.97
CA ALA A 42 8.22 -11.59 -15.31
C ALA A 42 7.43 -12.12 -14.11
N GLY A 43 8.08 -12.93 -13.26
CA GLY A 43 7.48 -13.42 -12.01
C GLY A 43 7.13 -12.29 -11.05
N GLY A 44 8.05 -11.33 -10.87
CA GLY A 44 7.81 -10.13 -10.06
C GLY A 44 6.65 -9.28 -10.59
N ALA A 45 6.60 -9.06 -11.92
CA ALA A 45 5.52 -8.31 -12.55
C ALA A 45 4.15 -9.00 -12.39
N PHE A 46 4.10 -10.33 -12.51
CA PHE A 46 2.89 -11.11 -12.28
C PHE A 46 2.37 -10.96 -10.84
N LEU A 47 3.27 -11.10 -9.86
CA LEU A 47 2.92 -10.95 -8.44
C LEU A 47 2.43 -9.54 -8.12
N LEU A 48 3.13 -8.52 -8.63
CA LEU A 48 2.71 -7.12 -8.50
C LEU A 48 1.31 -6.90 -9.10
N GLY A 49 1.05 -7.42 -10.30
CA GLY A 49 -0.27 -7.30 -10.94
C GLY A 49 -1.37 -7.95 -10.12
N GLY A 50 -1.14 -9.15 -9.59
CA GLY A 50 -2.06 -9.83 -8.67
C GLY A 50 -2.29 -9.01 -7.39
N TYR A 51 -1.25 -8.38 -6.87
CA TYR A 51 -1.33 -7.56 -5.68
C TYR A 51 -2.11 -6.25 -5.89
N LEU A 52 -1.89 -5.57 -7.01
CA LEU A 52 -2.69 -4.40 -7.43
C LEU A 52 -4.16 -4.79 -7.68
N ALA A 53 -4.42 -6.00 -8.21
CA ALA A 53 -5.79 -6.51 -8.35
C ALA A 53 -6.47 -6.73 -6.99
N LEU A 54 -5.75 -7.24 -5.98
CA LEU A 54 -6.26 -7.33 -4.61
C LEU A 54 -6.53 -5.95 -4.01
N GLN A 55 -5.67 -4.97 -4.27
CA GLN A 55 -5.90 -3.59 -3.86
C GLN A 55 -7.20 -3.04 -4.47
N ALA A 56 -7.36 -3.17 -5.79
CA ALA A 56 -8.55 -2.74 -6.50
C ALA A 56 -9.81 -3.44 -5.97
N LEU A 57 -9.76 -4.76 -5.77
CA LEU A 57 -10.86 -5.54 -5.20
C LEU A 57 -11.25 -5.03 -3.79
N GLY A 58 -10.27 -4.73 -2.94
CA GLY A 58 -10.51 -4.16 -1.62
C GLY A 58 -11.30 -2.86 -1.70
N LEU A 59 -10.89 -1.95 -2.59
CA LEU A 59 -11.56 -0.67 -2.80
C LEU A 59 -12.98 -0.84 -3.36
N THR A 60 -13.17 -1.74 -4.33
CA THR A 60 -14.51 -2.06 -4.87
C THR A 60 -15.43 -2.59 -3.79
N LEU A 61 -14.94 -3.48 -2.93
CA LEU A 61 -15.72 -4.01 -1.81
C LEU A 61 -16.07 -2.92 -0.78
N ILE A 62 -15.17 -1.97 -0.51
CA ILE A 62 -15.46 -0.80 0.34
C ILE A 62 -16.56 0.06 -0.29
N ALA A 63 -16.49 0.34 -1.60
CA ALA A 63 -17.50 1.11 -2.32
C ALA A 63 -18.87 0.42 -2.31
N LEU A 64 -18.90 -0.91 -2.27
CA LEU A 64 -20.12 -1.72 -2.09
C LEU A 64 -20.57 -1.81 -0.61
N GLY A 65 -19.93 -1.10 0.31
CA GLY A 65 -20.25 -1.12 1.74
C GLY A 65 -19.87 -2.42 2.46
N ARG A 66 -19.06 -3.29 1.85
CA ARG A 66 -18.74 -4.62 2.38
C ARG A 66 -17.54 -4.56 3.33
N ARG A 67 -17.71 -5.08 4.54
CA ARG A 67 -16.64 -5.19 5.56
C ARG A 67 -15.38 -5.90 5.03
N ALA A 68 -15.54 -6.89 4.16
CA ALA A 68 -14.44 -7.62 3.54
C ALA A 68 -13.46 -6.69 2.81
N GLY A 69 -13.95 -5.59 2.23
CA GLY A 69 -13.09 -4.60 1.57
C GLY A 69 -12.13 -3.95 2.54
N PHE A 70 -12.61 -3.51 3.72
CA PHE A 70 -11.75 -2.95 4.76
C PHE A 70 -10.70 -3.96 5.27
N VAL A 71 -11.05 -5.24 5.42
CA VAL A 71 -10.09 -6.27 5.84
C VAL A 71 -9.01 -6.47 4.77
N LEU A 72 -9.41 -6.54 3.50
CA LEU A 72 -8.47 -6.72 2.40
C LEU A 72 -7.55 -5.50 2.23
N THR A 73 -8.10 -4.29 2.25
CA THR A 73 -7.31 -3.05 2.15
C THR A 73 -6.35 -2.88 3.32
N PHE A 74 -6.70 -3.33 4.54
CA PHE A 74 -5.76 -3.34 5.66
C PHE A 74 -4.53 -4.19 5.36
N TRP A 75 -4.72 -5.45 4.93
CA TRP A 75 -3.60 -6.35 4.66
C TRP A 75 -2.74 -5.90 3.47
N VAL A 76 -3.37 -5.38 2.42
CA VAL A 76 -2.66 -4.74 1.31
C VAL A 76 -1.87 -3.52 1.78
N GLY A 77 -2.47 -2.63 2.58
CA GLY A 77 -1.70 -1.49 3.11
C GLY A 77 -0.50 -1.95 3.96
N LEU A 78 -0.69 -2.97 4.79
CA LEU A 78 0.35 -3.50 5.65
C LEU A 78 1.50 -4.16 4.86
N ILE A 79 1.20 -4.95 3.82
CA ILE A 79 2.22 -5.61 3.01
C ILE A 79 3.02 -4.58 2.20
N TRP A 80 2.39 -3.52 1.68
CA TRP A 80 3.11 -2.42 1.02
C TRP A 80 4.11 -1.76 1.97
N VAL A 81 3.67 -1.42 3.19
CA VAL A 81 4.51 -0.79 4.20
C VAL A 81 5.63 -1.72 4.64
N ALA A 82 5.32 -3.00 4.91
CA ALA A 82 6.31 -3.97 5.35
C ALA A 82 7.40 -4.19 4.27
N GLY A 83 7.00 -4.38 3.02
CA GLY A 83 7.94 -4.53 1.90
C GLY A 83 8.87 -3.33 1.77
N ALA A 84 8.29 -2.12 1.75
CA ALA A 84 9.08 -0.88 1.68
C ALA A 84 10.07 -0.74 2.84
N LEU A 85 9.64 -1.01 4.08
CA LEU A 85 10.52 -0.88 5.25
C LEU A 85 11.61 -1.95 5.30
N VAL A 86 11.33 -3.18 4.87
CA VAL A 86 12.30 -4.27 4.85
C VAL A 86 13.39 -4.03 3.81
N ASP A 87 13.02 -3.67 2.59
CA ASP A 87 13.99 -3.48 1.50
C ASP A 87 14.74 -2.15 1.61
N HIS A 88 14.09 -1.10 2.13
CA HIS A 88 14.62 0.26 2.03
C HIS A 88 14.88 0.95 3.38
N GLY A 89 14.26 0.50 4.47
CA GLY A 89 14.38 1.11 5.79
C GLY A 89 15.83 1.28 6.27
N PRO A 90 16.68 0.23 6.23
CA PRO A 90 18.09 0.36 6.63
C PRO A 90 18.86 1.39 5.80
N ALA A 91 18.63 1.42 4.49
CA ALA A 91 19.31 2.35 3.58
C ALA A 91 18.83 3.79 3.76
N LEU A 92 17.54 3.99 4.04
CA LEU A 92 16.96 5.30 4.39
C LEU A 92 17.59 5.86 5.68
N LEU A 93 17.69 5.03 6.72
CA LEU A 93 18.26 5.43 8.01
C LEU A 93 19.77 5.72 7.93
N ALA A 94 20.48 5.01 7.06
CA ALA A 94 21.91 5.22 6.83
C ALA A 94 22.23 6.46 5.98
N GLY A 95 21.23 7.16 5.44
CA GLY A 95 21.42 8.36 4.61
C GLY A 95 21.99 8.10 3.21
N GLY A 96 22.15 6.83 2.82
CA GLY A 96 22.72 6.39 1.54
C GLY A 96 21.68 5.91 0.54
N PHE A 97 20.44 6.42 0.61
CA PHE A 97 19.35 5.92 -0.23
C PHE A 97 19.59 6.25 -1.71
N ARG A 98 19.56 5.20 -2.53
CA ARG A 98 20.01 5.21 -3.93
C ARG A 98 19.07 6.08 -4.78
N SER A 99 19.63 6.76 -5.78
CA SER A 99 19.02 7.75 -6.70
C SER A 99 18.81 9.18 -6.17
N GLY A 100 18.88 9.42 -4.86
CA GLY A 100 18.72 10.75 -4.27
C GLY A 100 17.29 11.05 -3.79
N MET A 101 16.94 12.34 -3.67
CA MET A 101 15.77 12.80 -2.91
C MET A 101 14.41 12.33 -3.48
N LEU A 102 14.36 11.98 -4.77
CA LEU A 102 13.13 11.50 -5.41
C LEU A 102 12.76 10.06 -5.00
N SER A 103 13.71 9.11 -4.97
CA SER A 103 13.40 7.75 -4.44
C SER A 103 12.98 7.79 -2.98
N VAL A 104 13.59 8.68 -2.18
CA VAL A 104 13.15 8.89 -0.79
C VAL A 104 11.70 9.37 -0.75
N LEU A 105 11.33 10.32 -1.60
CA LEU A 105 9.95 10.81 -1.69
C LEU A 105 8.97 9.70 -2.05
N TRP A 106 9.32 8.82 -3.00
CA TRP A 106 8.44 7.73 -3.41
C TRP A 106 8.22 6.72 -2.26
N VAL A 107 9.30 6.28 -1.60
CA VAL A 107 9.19 5.33 -0.49
C VAL A 107 8.44 5.94 0.69
N VAL A 108 8.78 7.17 1.10
CA VAL A 108 8.11 7.84 2.21
C VAL A 108 6.64 8.10 1.91
N GLY A 109 6.33 8.59 0.70
CA GLY A 109 4.95 8.84 0.28
C GLY A 109 4.11 7.57 0.25
N LEU A 110 4.68 6.46 -0.26
CA LEU A 110 4.05 5.14 -0.19
C LEU A 110 3.78 4.73 1.26
N VAL A 111 4.81 4.75 2.12
CA VAL A 111 4.69 4.32 3.51
C VAL A 111 3.64 5.14 4.25
N VAL A 112 3.65 6.47 4.12
CA VAL A 112 2.69 7.35 4.79
C VAL A 112 1.27 7.10 4.30
N THR A 113 1.03 7.08 2.99
CA THR A 113 -0.32 6.92 2.43
C THR A 113 -0.89 5.52 2.70
N GLN A 114 -0.08 4.48 2.59
CA GLN A 114 -0.50 3.11 2.86
C GLN A 114 -0.72 2.85 4.35
N THR A 115 0.10 3.43 5.24
CA THR A 115 -0.13 3.36 6.69
C THR A 115 -1.44 4.03 7.07
N ALA A 116 -1.71 5.24 6.55
CA ALA A 116 -2.96 5.94 6.81
C ALA A 116 -4.18 5.16 6.30
N SER A 117 -4.08 4.61 5.07
CA SER A 117 -5.11 3.75 4.48
C SER A 117 -5.36 2.50 5.35
N ALA A 118 -4.31 1.80 5.76
CA ALA A 118 -4.40 0.61 6.60
C ALA A 118 -5.03 0.92 7.96
N ALA A 119 -4.64 2.02 8.62
CA ALA A 119 -5.19 2.42 9.91
C ALA A 119 -6.70 2.71 9.84
N LEU A 120 -7.15 3.45 8.82
CA LEU A 120 -8.57 3.71 8.58
C LEU A 120 -9.32 2.43 8.19
N ALA A 121 -8.69 1.56 7.41
CA ALA A 121 -9.25 0.27 7.03
C ALA A 121 -9.44 -0.63 8.27
N ALA A 122 -8.47 -0.64 9.19
CA ALA A 122 -8.57 -1.35 10.46
C ALA A 122 -9.74 -0.83 11.31
N TRP A 123 -9.91 0.50 11.39
CA TRP A 123 -11.06 1.10 12.04
C TRP A 123 -12.39 0.67 11.39
N GLY A 124 -12.44 0.65 10.05
CA GLY A 124 -13.60 0.23 9.28
C GLY A 124 -13.97 -1.24 9.46
N ALA A 125 -12.96 -2.10 9.62
CA ALA A 125 -13.10 -3.54 9.80
C ALA A 125 -13.40 -3.96 11.24
N TRP A 126 -12.76 -3.35 12.23
CA TRP A 126 -12.81 -3.81 13.62
C TRP A 126 -13.29 -2.73 14.62
N GLY A 127 -12.93 -1.46 14.40
CA GLY A 127 -13.23 -0.35 15.34
C GLY A 127 -14.73 0.01 15.48
N ARG A 128 -15.59 -0.39 14.53
CA ARG A 128 -17.04 -0.17 14.63
C ARG A 128 -17.81 -1.21 15.45
N ARG A 129 -17.18 -2.35 15.79
CA ARG A 129 -17.84 -3.42 16.56
C ARG A 129 -17.97 -3.11 18.06
N GLY A 130 -17.11 -2.24 18.61
CA GLY A 130 -17.10 -1.88 20.03
C GLY A 130 -18.01 -0.71 20.43
N ARG A 131 -18.84 -0.18 19.53
CA ARG A 131 -19.75 0.97 19.81
C ARG A 131 -21.24 0.59 19.85
N VAL A 132 -21.52 -0.71 19.94
CA VAL A 132 -22.90 -1.26 20.02
C VAL A 132 -23.03 -2.22 21.22
N ALA A 133 -22.11 -2.13 22.19
CA ALA A 133 -22.17 -2.84 23.46
C ALA A 133 -22.45 -1.84 24.58
#